data_AF-A0A1X7C4N1-F1
#
_entry.id   AF-A0A1X7C4N1-F1
#
_cell.length_a   1.000
_cell.length_b   1.000
_cell.length_c   1.000
_cell.angle_alpha   90.00
_cell.angle_beta   90.00
_cell.angle_gamma   90.00
#
_symmetry.space_group_name_H-M   'P 1'
#
loop_
_entity.id
_entity.type
_entity.pdbx_description
1 polymer ?
#
loop_
_entity_poly.entity_id
_entity_poly.type
_entity_poly.pdbx_seq_one_letter_code
_entity_poly.pdbx_strand_id
1 'polypeptide(L)'
;MNSIAAVRPFPIQVAPAATPQLSGTGQAASTVTQASTQVVLGQQLISMDSDIYSAKGTLQTMSSRYVWETPGVDKLSQYMTAAVQSGSTSARFQGLGAALMAQLAANGGATIAQSGLLVNDGAAPNQLILSLQQSGLREYASNSITFNLTTASGATVTLGLYSSEQGLAVDAQVQGGTLNAKELDGLAALASSFQSAINGLTQEPPSFQLGALVKLDPALFTGLQLDAQLVTSNGQPQTFELRLDDQTRSLKLQGPSGEVKMSFDTQGGELLGSQAMRQAALANYLNQFDAAQQRGHGDKQLMGLFKGAFSQLNSVDDNHTRLANSAMALNKNSRLLLSGLADFNASISQPTKQPNPLKPEEADGFSYQVSQSTRISTDPNLRVEQQQQATLRAAWHEGLNPGMDLQLTRDNESQNYRYHEVNDQSNSTTRLGWRKAVMTDASVSQQATQKERVRTYQKGIELSDVDNNTSSSKDRDLLGVLDTLLRQDREAQRIGVQSTLERQVADLSRLWLLQSTSALIEN
;
A
#
# COMPACT_ATOMS: atom_id res chain seq x y z
N MET A 1 -17.68 -20.52 74.34
CA MET A 1 -18.37 -19.24 74.64
C MET A 1 -19.05 -18.81 73.34
N ASN A 2 -20.27 -19.29 73.15
CA ASN A 2 -21.55 -18.54 73.19
C ASN A 2 -21.63 -17.49 72.05
N SER A 3 -22.28 -17.77 70.90
CA SER A 3 -23.75 -17.80 70.61
C SER A 3 -24.32 -16.36 70.56
N ILE A 4 -25.14 -15.88 69.60
CA ILE A 4 -26.47 -16.32 69.10
C ILE A 4 -26.78 -15.45 67.85
N ALA A 5 -27.09 -16.02 66.67
CA ALA A 5 -28.42 -16.20 65.99
C ALA A 5 -29.10 -14.90 65.45
N ALA A 6 -29.88 -14.86 64.37
CA ALA A 6 -30.75 -15.86 63.72
C ALA A 6 -31.05 -15.43 62.23
N VAL A 7 -31.02 -16.28 61.17
CA VAL A 7 -31.96 -17.33 60.67
C VAL A 7 -33.04 -16.76 59.69
N ARG A 8 -32.94 -16.95 58.35
CA ARG A 8 -33.41 -18.05 57.42
C ARG A 8 -34.93 -17.95 57.04
N PRO A 9 -35.51 -18.78 56.13
CA PRO A 9 -35.27 -19.01 54.67
C PRO A 9 -36.60 -19.20 53.83
N PHE A 10 -36.46 -19.63 52.57
CA PHE A 10 -37.45 -20.06 51.56
C PHE A 10 -38.43 -21.20 51.97
N PRO A 11 -39.48 -21.52 51.15
CA PRO A 11 -39.38 -22.73 50.30
C PRO A 11 -40.12 -22.71 48.93
N ILE A 12 -39.94 -23.84 48.24
CA ILE A 12 -40.29 -24.30 46.88
C ILE A 12 -41.67 -25.02 46.86
N GLN A 13 -42.22 -25.31 45.65
CA GLN A 13 -43.07 -26.47 45.23
C GLN A 13 -44.46 -26.07 44.66
N VAL A 14 -45.14 -26.74 43.70
CA VAL A 14 -45.00 -27.93 42.83
C VAL A 14 -46.14 -27.87 41.77
N ALA A 15 -45.98 -28.55 40.62
CA ALA A 15 -46.99 -28.71 39.56
C ALA A 15 -48.13 -29.71 39.91
N PRO A 16 -49.26 -29.71 39.17
CA PRO A 16 -50.08 -30.91 39.03
C PRO A 16 -50.26 -31.37 37.56
N ALA A 17 -50.44 -32.69 37.40
CA ALA A 17 -50.70 -33.40 36.15
C ALA A 17 -52.12 -33.99 36.07
N ALA A 18 -52.70 -33.93 34.86
CA ALA A 18 -53.57 -34.87 34.11
C ALA A 18 -54.98 -35.38 34.55
N THR A 19 -55.98 -35.02 33.70
CA THR A 19 -57.10 -35.82 33.04
C THR A 19 -58.34 -36.32 33.84
N PRO A 20 -59.54 -36.67 33.23
CA PRO A 20 -60.03 -36.69 31.82
C PRO A 20 -61.50 -36.19 31.50
N GLN A 21 -61.85 -36.04 30.19
CA GLN A 21 -63.15 -36.25 29.44
C GLN A 21 -64.47 -35.50 29.84
N LEU A 22 -65.52 -35.17 29.03
CA LEU A 22 -66.01 -35.44 27.66
C LEU A 22 -67.20 -34.48 27.31
N SER A 23 -67.41 -34.19 26.01
CA SER A 23 -68.67 -33.92 25.26
C SER A 23 -69.52 -32.64 25.41
N GLY A 24 -69.84 -31.99 24.26
CA GLY A 24 -70.99 -31.08 24.12
C GLY A 24 -71.03 -30.17 22.87
N THR A 25 -71.58 -30.70 21.77
CA THR A 25 -72.15 -30.08 20.54
C THR A 25 -72.39 -28.56 20.44
N GLY A 26 -72.14 -27.99 19.24
CA GLY A 26 -72.74 -26.71 18.81
C GLY A 26 -72.22 -26.17 17.47
N GLN A 27 -72.83 -26.59 16.37
CA GLN A 27 -72.73 -25.95 15.05
C GLN A 27 -73.44 -24.58 15.09
N ALA A 28 -72.81 -23.52 14.57
CA ALA A 28 -73.51 -22.43 13.90
C ALA A 28 -72.55 -21.66 12.98
N ALA A 29 -72.84 -21.71 11.68
CA ALA A 29 -72.32 -20.78 10.70
C ALA A 29 -72.86 -19.37 10.98
N SER A 30 -72.03 -18.35 10.74
CA SER A 30 -72.51 -17.00 10.42
C SER A 30 -71.47 -16.31 9.54
N THR A 31 -71.93 -15.98 8.36
CA THR A 31 -71.33 -15.20 7.28
C THR A 31 -71.21 -13.71 7.66
N VAL A 32 -70.65 -12.94 6.72
CA VAL A 32 -70.75 -11.46 6.55
C VAL A 32 -69.62 -10.73 7.32
N THR A 33 -68.73 -9.92 6.73
CA THR A 33 -68.90 -8.99 5.61
C THR A 33 -67.55 -8.65 4.99
N GLN A 34 -67.44 -8.79 3.67
CA GLN A 34 -66.43 -8.10 2.87
C GLN A 34 -66.83 -6.61 2.83
N ALA A 35 -65.96 -5.71 3.26
CA ALA A 35 -66.09 -4.28 2.96
C ALA A 35 -64.89 -3.87 2.12
N SER A 36 -65.01 -4.10 0.82
CA SER A 36 -64.19 -3.50 -0.22
C SER A 36 -64.79 -2.14 -0.58
N THR A 37 -64.03 -1.07 -0.39
CA THR A 37 -64.31 0.19 -1.08
C THR A 37 -63.14 0.46 -2.02
N GLN A 38 -63.23 -0.07 -3.24
CA GLN A 38 -62.41 0.43 -4.35
C GLN A 38 -63.15 1.60 -4.98
N VAL A 39 -62.58 2.79 -4.84
CA VAL A 39 -63.00 3.98 -5.59
C VAL A 39 -61.99 4.15 -6.71
N VAL A 40 -62.39 3.85 -7.93
CA VAL A 40 -61.61 4.16 -9.14
C VAL A 40 -62.24 5.41 -9.76
N LEU A 41 -61.61 6.56 -9.52
CA LEU A 41 -61.81 7.75 -10.37
C LEU A 41 -60.74 7.73 -11.46
N GLY A 42 -61.17 8.01 -12.69
CA GLY A 42 -60.38 7.76 -13.89
C GLY A 42 -59.08 8.56 -14.01
N GLN A 43 -58.18 7.95 -14.78
CA GLN A 43 -57.18 8.59 -15.65
C GLN A 43 -55.84 9.02 -15.01
N GLN A 44 -54.87 8.10 -15.03
CA GLN A 44 -53.64 8.10 -15.87
C GLN A 44 -52.73 6.96 -15.40
N LEU A 45 -52.12 6.22 -16.33
CA LEU A 45 -51.06 5.25 -15.99
C LEU A 45 -49.86 6.02 -15.42
N ILE A 46 -49.81 6.10 -14.10
CA ILE A 46 -48.57 6.26 -13.35
C ILE A 46 -48.46 4.97 -12.56
N SER A 47 -47.43 4.17 -12.83
CA SER A 47 -47.07 3.04 -11.97
C SER A 47 -46.71 3.60 -10.59
N MET A 48 -47.72 3.77 -9.74
CA MET A 48 -47.54 4.02 -8.33
C MET A 48 -47.14 2.67 -7.72
N ASP A 49 -45.92 2.60 -7.21
CA ASP A 49 -45.54 1.60 -6.21
C ASP A 49 -46.68 1.52 -5.20
N SER A 50 -47.27 0.34 -5.05
CA SER A 50 -48.32 0.14 -4.06
C SER A 50 -47.66 0.17 -2.69
N ASP A 51 -47.62 1.36 -2.10
CA ASP A 51 -47.24 1.57 -0.70
C ASP A 51 -48.26 0.87 0.20
N ILE A 52 -47.97 -0.38 0.58
CA ILE A 52 -48.82 -1.15 1.49
C ILE A 52 -48.56 -0.66 2.91
N TYR A 53 -49.59 -0.11 3.53
CA TYR A 53 -49.57 0.26 4.95
C TYR A 53 -49.72 -0.99 5.81
N SER A 54 -48.93 -1.08 6.89
CA SER A 54 -49.10 -2.10 7.93
C SER A 54 -50.47 -1.96 8.60
N ALA A 55 -50.94 -3.00 9.31
CA ALA A 55 -52.16 -2.95 10.12
C ALA A 55 -52.15 -1.85 11.22
N LYS A 56 -51.00 -1.19 11.43
CA LYS A 56 -50.82 -0.05 12.35
C LYS A 56 -50.69 1.30 11.64
N GLY A 57 -50.95 1.37 10.33
CA GLY A 57 -50.95 2.63 9.57
C GLY A 57 -49.57 3.21 9.26
N THR A 58 -48.51 2.40 9.36
CA THR A 58 -47.15 2.79 8.95
C THR A 58 -46.88 2.24 7.56
N LEU A 59 -46.22 3.01 6.67
CA LEU A 59 -45.65 2.47 5.45
C LEU A 59 -44.83 1.20 5.79
N GLN A 60 -45.07 0.07 5.13
CA GLN A 60 -44.15 -1.06 5.24
C GLN A 60 -42.82 -0.60 4.66
N THR A 61 -41.88 -0.21 5.53
CA THR A 61 -40.49 -0.07 5.14
C THR A 61 -40.04 -1.43 4.62
N MET A 62 -39.74 -1.50 3.33
CA MET A 62 -39.14 -2.68 2.72
C MET A 62 -37.96 -3.10 3.58
N SER A 63 -38.08 -4.26 4.21
CA SER A 63 -37.07 -4.74 5.15
C SER A 63 -35.92 -5.29 4.34
N SER A 64 -34.94 -4.45 4.00
CA SER A 64 -33.74 -4.91 3.30
C SER A 64 -33.04 -5.97 4.15
N ARG A 65 -32.80 -7.13 3.56
CA ARG A 65 -32.14 -8.27 4.23
C ARG A 65 -30.96 -8.75 3.40
N TYR A 66 -29.95 -9.29 4.07
CA TYR A 66 -28.84 -9.96 3.41
C TYR A 66 -29.14 -11.44 3.21
N VAL A 67 -28.96 -11.93 1.99
CA VAL A 67 -29.03 -13.34 1.64
C VAL A 67 -27.61 -13.89 1.52
N TRP A 68 -27.31 -14.91 2.32
CA TRP A 68 -25.99 -15.53 2.40
C TRP A 68 -25.88 -16.73 1.45
N GLU A 69 -24.72 -16.88 0.81
CA GLU A 69 -24.39 -18.03 -0.05
C GLU A 69 -24.40 -19.35 0.73
N THR A 70 -23.82 -19.34 1.93
CA THR A 70 -23.89 -20.45 2.88
C THR A 70 -24.31 -19.97 4.26
N PRO A 71 -25.18 -20.69 4.99
CA PRO A 71 -25.49 -20.38 6.38
C PRO A 71 -24.26 -20.66 7.24
N GLY A 72 -23.52 -19.60 7.60
CA GLY A 72 -22.26 -19.72 8.32
C GLY A 72 -22.35 -19.31 9.79
N VAL A 73 -21.77 -20.13 10.67
CA VAL A 73 -21.57 -19.83 12.11
C VAL A 73 -20.10 -19.56 12.46
N ASP A 74 -19.20 -19.66 11.47
CA ASP A 74 -17.76 -19.46 11.66
C ASP A 74 -17.39 -17.98 11.85
N LYS A 75 -16.14 -17.73 12.26
CA LYS A 75 -15.64 -16.36 12.49
C LYS A 75 -15.71 -15.50 11.23
N LEU A 76 -15.40 -16.07 10.06
CA LEU A 76 -15.48 -15.36 8.78
C LEU A 76 -16.88 -14.83 8.52
N SER A 77 -17.91 -15.67 8.72
CA SER A 77 -19.31 -15.29 8.56
C SER A 77 -19.76 -14.20 9.54
N GLN A 78 -19.23 -14.23 10.78
CA GLN A 78 -19.48 -13.17 11.77
C GLN A 78 -18.87 -11.83 11.33
N TYR A 79 -17.62 -11.83 10.86
CA TYR A 79 -16.99 -10.62 10.30
C TYR A 79 -17.75 -10.12 9.08
N MET A 80 -18.14 -11.00 8.16
CA MET A 80 -18.91 -10.60 6.97
C MET A 80 -20.27 -9.98 7.35
N THR A 81 -20.94 -10.51 8.37
CA THR A 81 -22.24 -9.97 8.83
C THR A 81 -22.10 -8.53 9.33
N ALA A 82 -21.06 -8.24 10.11
CA ALA A 82 -20.78 -6.88 10.56
C ALA A 82 -20.32 -5.97 9.41
N ALA A 83 -19.42 -6.48 8.57
CA ALA A 83 -18.81 -5.75 7.47
C ALA A 83 -19.83 -5.35 6.39
N VAL A 84 -20.75 -6.23 6.01
CA VAL A 84 -21.70 -5.95 4.91
C VAL A 84 -22.65 -4.80 5.24
N GLN A 85 -22.91 -4.56 6.53
CA GLN A 85 -23.77 -3.47 7.02
C GLN A 85 -23.06 -2.11 7.10
N SER A 86 -21.73 -2.07 6.90
CA SER A 86 -20.96 -0.84 6.98
C SER A 86 -21.09 0.02 5.72
N GLY A 87 -21.17 1.34 5.90
CA GLY A 87 -21.14 2.32 4.82
C GLY A 87 -19.74 2.74 4.36
N SER A 88 -18.67 2.45 5.11
CA SER A 88 -17.30 2.83 4.73
C SER A 88 -16.49 1.62 4.25
N THR A 89 -15.72 1.80 3.17
CA THR A 89 -14.87 0.75 2.57
C THR A 89 -13.94 0.10 3.60
N SER A 90 -13.32 0.88 4.49
CA SER A 90 -12.44 0.36 5.54
C SER A 90 -13.13 -0.60 6.50
N ALA A 91 -14.30 -0.25 7.02
CA ALA A 91 -15.05 -1.12 7.92
C ALA A 91 -15.67 -2.32 7.19
N ARG A 92 -15.94 -2.21 5.87
CA ARG A 92 -16.37 -3.35 5.05
C ARG A 92 -15.28 -4.40 4.81
N PHE A 93 -14.00 -4.06 4.99
CA PHE A 93 -12.90 -5.03 4.91
C PHE A 93 -12.25 -5.34 6.26
N GLN A 94 -12.74 -4.76 7.35
CA GLN A 94 -12.14 -4.90 8.67
C GLN A 94 -12.16 -6.34 9.17
N GLY A 95 -10.97 -6.92 9.36
CA GLY A 95 -10.78 -8.28 9.86
C GLY A 95 -11.01 -9.39 8.84
N LEU A 96 -11.57 -9.09 7.65
CA LEU A 96 -11.91 -10.10 6.65
C LEU A 96 -10.69 -10.80 6.06
N GLY A 97 -9.63 -10.06 5.72
CA GLY A 97 -8.42 -10.64 5.14
C GLY A 97 -7.73 -11.61 6.10
N ALA A 98 -7.59 -11.21 7.38
CA ALA A 98 -7.03 -12.09 8.40
C ALA A 98 -7.91 -13.32 8.67
N ALA A 99 -9.24 -13.12 8.79
CA ALA A 99 -10.17 -14.22 9.05
C ALA A 99 -10.21 -15.23 7.90
N LEU A 100 -10.21 -14.75 6.66
CA LEU A 100 -10.21 -15.59 5.46
C LEU A 100 -8.93 -16.42 5.35
N MET A 101 -7.77 -15.78 5.51
CA MET A 101 -6.47 -16.46 5.44
C MET A 101 -6.31 -17.49 6.57
N ALA A 102 -6.73 -17.13 7.80
CA ALA A 102 -6.70 -18.05 8.93
C ALA A 102 -7.66 -19.25 8.76
N GLN A 103 -8.85 -19.02 8.21
CA GLN A 103 -9.81 -20.09 7.90
C GLN A 103 -9.28 -21.02 6.81
N LEU A 104 -8.63 -20.48 5.77
CA LEU A 104 -8.00 -21.29 4.72
C LEU A 104 -6.90 -22.18 5.31
N ALA A 105 -6.04 -21.62 6.16
CA ALA A 105 -4.98 -22.37 6.83
C ALA A 105 -5.55 -23.46 7.77
N ALA A 106 -6.56 -23.12 8.58
CA ALA A 106 -7.18 -24.05 9.53
C ALA A 106 -7.90 -25.24 8.83
N ASN A 107 -8.45 -25.01 7.64
CA ASN A 107 -9.12 -26.05 6.85
C ASN A 107 -8.17 -26.79 5.87
N GLY A 108 -6.85 -26.65 6.05
CA GLY A 108 -5.85 -27.36 5.25
C GLY A 108 -5.80 -26.94 3.77
N GLY A 109 -6.21 -25.71 3.45
CA GLY A 109 -6.23 -25.20 2.07
C GLY A 109 -7.51 -25.52 1.28
N ALA A 110 -8.56 -26.04 1.93
CA ALA A 110 -9.85 -26.27 1.27
C ALA A 110 -10.48 -24.95 0.79
N THR A 111 -11.10 -24.98 -0.39
CA THR A 111 -11.75 -23.81 -0.99
C THR A 111 -12.82 -23.22 -0.08
N ILE A 112 -12.82 -21.88 0.02
CA ILE A 112 -13.81 -21.09 0.74
C ILE A 112 -14.45 -20.13 -0.25
N ALA A 113 -15.78 -20.09 -0.28
CA ALA A 113 -16.54 -19.08 -0.99
C ALA A 113 -17.73 -18.68 -0.12
N GLN A 114 -17.89 -17.38 0.09
CA GLN A 114 -19.02 -16.83 0.83
C GLN A 114 -19.39 -15.46 0.25
N SER A 115 -20.67 -15.16 0.22
CA SER A 115 -21.18 -13.84 -0.18
C SER A 115 -22.45 -13.49 0.58
N GLY A 116 -22.65 -12.19 0.82
CA GLY A 116 -23.86 -11.62 1.39
C GLY A 116 -24.39 -10.54 0.46
N LEU A 117 -25.56 -10.76 -0.12
CA LEU A 117 -26.21 -9.84 -1.06
C LEU A 117 -27.42 -9.17 -0.42
N LEU A 118 -27.51 -7.86 -0.59
CA LEU A 118 -28.67 -7.07 -0.21
C LEU A 118 -29.82 -7.39 -1.15
N VAL A 119 -30.94 -7.86 -0.60
CA VAL A 119 -32.17 -8.10 -1.34
C VAL A 119 -33.26 -7.20 -0.79
N ASN A 120 -33.84 -6.40 -1.68
CA ASN A 120 -34.95 -5.49 -1.41
C ASN A 120 -36.25 -6.15 -1.87
N ASP A 121 -36.69 -7.22 -1.21
CA ASP A 121 -38.05 -7.75 -1.39
C ASP A 121 -38.42 -8.78 -0.30
N GLY A 122 -39.73 -8.93 -0.06
CA GLY A 122 -40.31 -9.98 0.79
C GLY A 122 -40.31 -11.37 0.13
N ALA A 123 -40.14 -11.44 -1.20
CA ALA A 123 -40.05 -12.69 -1.94
C ALA A 123 -38.68 -13.37 -1.79
N ALA A 124 -38.66 -14.71 -1.88
CA ALA A 124 -37.41 -15.46 -1.94
C ALA A 124 -36.74 -15.23 -3.32
N PRO A 125 -35.47 -14.82 -3.38
CA PRO A 125 -34.79 -14.61 -4.65
C PRO A 125 -34.70 -15.92 -5.44
N ASN A 126 -34.91 -15.86 -6.76
CA ASN A 126 -34.69 -16.99 -7.65
C ASN A 126 -33.22 -17.41 -7.57
N GLN A 127 -32.95 -18.69 -7.28
CA GLN A 127 -31.60 -19.25 -7.11
C GLN A 127 -30.67 -18.99 -8.32
N LEU A 128 -31.19 -19.04 -9.54
CA LEU A 128 -30.40 -18.73 -10.75
C LEU A 128 -29.99 -17.26 -10.78
N ILE A 129 -30.93 -16.36 -10.46
CA ILE A 129 -30.66 -14.91 -10.41
C ILE A 129 -29.68 -14.59 -9.28
N LEU A 130 -29.84 -15.23 -8.12
CA LEU A 130 -28.93 -15.06 -6.99
C LEU A 130 -27.50 -15.49 -7.36
N SER A 131 -27.34 -16.66 -8.00
CA SER A 131 -26.02 -17.14 -8.44
C SER A 131 -25.35 -16.21 -9.46
N LEU A 132 -26.13 -15.62 -10.37
CA LEU A 132 -25.66 -14.61 -11.33
C LEU A 132 -25.24 -13.31 -10.63
N GLN A 133 -26.02 -12.86 -9.64
CA GLN A 133 -25.67 -11.66 -8.84
C GLN A 133 -24.42 -11.89 -7.99
N GLN A 134 -24.25 -13.09 -7.41
CA GLN A 134 -23.05 -13.46 -6.65
C GLN A 134 -21.81 -13.47 -7.56
N SER A 135 -21.94 -14.04 -8.76
CA SER A 135 -20.85 -14.04 -9.75
C SER A 135 -20.53 -12.62 -10.21
N GLY A 136 -21.56 -11.82 -10.51
CA GLY A 136 -21.41 -10.41 -10.92
C GLY A 136 -20.76 -9.55 -9.83
N LEU A 137 -21.03 -9.81 -8.55
CA LEU A 137 -20.35 -9.13 -7.44
C LEU A 137 -18.84 -9.41 -7.44
N ARG A 138 -18.41 -10.64 -7.76
CA ARG A 138 -16.98 -10.99 -7.80
C ARG A 138 -16.27 -10.40 -9.02
N GLU A 139 -16.98 -10.26 -10.14
CA GLU A 139 -16.42 -9.78 -11.40
C GLU A 139 -16.41 -8.24 -11.51
N TYR A 140 -17.42 -7.57 -10.95
CA TYR A 140 -17.67 -6.14 -11.15
C TYR A 140 -17.81 -5.34 -9.84
N ALA A 141 -17.24 -5.82 -8.73
CA ALA A 141 -17.25 -5.07 -7.48
C ALA A 141 -16.60 -3.69 -7.63
N SER A 142 -17.20 -2.69 -6.97
CA SER A 142 -16.64 -1.33 -6.91
C SER A 142 -15.31 -1.31 -6.18
N ASN A 143 -15.15 -2.17 -5.15
CA ASN A 143 -13.92 -2.35 -4.42
C ASN A 143 -13.52 -3.83 -4.47
N SER A 144 -12.28 -4.11 -4.87
CA SER A 144 -11.72 -5.46 -4.90
C SER A 144 -10.31 -5.48 -4.32
N ILE A 145 -9.96 -6.57 -3.65
CA ILE A 145 -8.60 -6.86 -3.18
C ILE A 145 -8.31 -8.32 -3.50
N THR A 146 -7.28 -8.59 -4.30
CA THR A 146 -6.86 -9.93 -4.68
C THR A 146 -5.44 -10.20 -4.20
N PHE A 147 -5.23 -11.36 -3.61
CA PHE A 147 -3.95 -11.80 -3.07
C PHE A 147 -3.59 -13.16 -3.66
N ASN A 148 -2.42 -13.25 -4.29
CA ASN A 148 -1.85 -14.48 -4.82
C ASN A 148 -0.50 -14.73 -4.15
N LEU A 149 -0.28 -15.96 -3.67
CA LEU A 149 0.96 -16.38 -3.03
C LEU A 149 1.41 -17.70 -3.63
N THR A 150 2.60 -17.70 -4.21
CA THR A 150 3.22 -18.89 -4.80
C THR A 150 4.11 -19.55 -3.75
N THR A 151 3.86 -20.83 -3.47
CA THR A 151 4.62 -21.59 -2.48
C THR A 151 5.88 -22.21 -3.08
N ALA A 152 6.83 -22.56 -2.21
CA ALA A 152 8.03 -23.30 -2.60
C ALA A 152 7.71 -24.71 -3.13
N SER A 153 6.58 -25.31 -2.73
CA SER A 153 6.08 -26.58 -3.31
C SER A 153 5.44 -26.43 -4.70
N GLY A 154 5.22 -25.20 -5.18
CA GLY A 154 4.61 -24.92 -6.48
C GLY A 154 3.08 -24.75 -6.47
N ALA A 155 2.45 -24.77 -5.29
CA ALA A 155 1.04 -24.42 -5.15
C ALA A 155 0.82 -22.89 -5.18
N THR A 156 -0.34 -22.46 -5.62
CA THR A 156 -0.75 -21.05 -5.62
C THR A 156 -1.97 -20.86 -4.73
N VAL A 157 -1.83 -20.04 -3.70
CA VAL A 157 -2.94 -19.59 -2.86
C VAL A 157 -3.53 -18.32 -3.48
N THR A 158 -4.82 -18.32 -3.77
CA THR A 158 -5.55 -17.14 -4.25
C THR A 158 -6.63 -16.77 -3.24
N LEU A 159 -6.68 -15.49 -2.86
CA LEU A 159 -7.74 -14.89 -2.05
C LEU A 159 -8.35 -13.69 -2.77
N GLY A 160 -9.65 -13.51 -2.63
CA GLY A 160 -10.39 -12.35 -3.12
C GLY A 160 -11.32 -11.78 -2.05
N LEU A 161 -11.39 -10.45 -1.99
CA LEU A 161 -12.33 -9.69 -1.20
C LEU A 161 -13.03 -8.69 -2.14
N TYR A 162 -14.36 -8.74 -2.21
CA TYR A 162 -15.15 -7.96 -3.15
C TYR A 162 -16.29 -7.25 -2.46
N SER A 163 -16.45 -5.97 -2.75
CA SER A 163 -17.38 -5.09 -2.03
C SER A 163 -18.01 -4.10 -2.98
N SER A 164 -19.35 -4.15 -3.07
CA SER A 164 -20.19 -3.19 -3.81
C SER A 164 -21.34 -2.74 -2.92
N GLU A 165 -22.05 -1.67 -3.27
CA GLU A 165 -23.22 -1.19 -2.52
C GLU A 165 -24.24 -2.30 -2.23
N GLN A 166 -24.38 -3.27 -3.14
CA GLN A 166 -25.35 -4.36 -3.06
C GLN A 166 -24.82 -5.61 -2.33
N GLY A 167 -23.55 -5.68 -1.94
CA GLY A 167 -23.06 -6.85 -1.21
C GLY A 167 -21.56 -6.93 -0.98
N LEU A 168 -21.19 -7.99 -0.27
CA LEU A 168 -19.82 -8.32 0.10
C LEU A 168 -19.57 -9.81 -0.20
N ALA A 169 -18.44 -10.13 -0.83
CA ALA A 169 -18.04 -11.50 -1.12
C ALA A 169 -16.57 -11.72 -0.78
N VAL A 170 -16.24 -12.97 -0.45
CA VAL A 170 -14.88 -13.44 -0.22
C VAL A 170 -14.67 -14.79 -0.89
N ASP A 171 -13.46 -15.07 -1.31
CA ASP A 171 -13.02 -16.37 -1.84
C ASP A 171 -11.60 -16.68 -1.39
N ALA A 172 -11.34 -17.96 -1.19
CA ALA A 172 -10.00 -18.48 -0.97
C ALA A 172 -9.88 -19.85 -1.62
N GLN A 173 -8.79 -20.11 -2.32
CA GLN A 173 -8.53 -21.40 -2.94
C GLN A 173 -7.04 -21.68 -3.08
N VAL A 174 -6.70 -22.96 -3.15
CA VAL A 174 -5.35 -23.44 -3.46
C VAL A 174 -5.40 -24.17 -4.80
N GLN A 175 -4.53 -23.78 -5.72
CA GLN A 175 -4.40 -24.36 -7.05
C GLN A 175 -2.98 -24.91 -7.25
N GLY A 176 -2.80 -25.81 -8.22
CA GLY A 176 -1.48 -26.31 -8.63
C GLY A 176 -0.78 -27.24 -7.62
N GLY A 177 -1.43 -27.61 -6.51
CA GLY A 177 -0.87 -28.51 -5.50
C GLY A 177 -1.64 -28.48 -4.18
N THR A 178 -1.02 -29.01 -3.13
CA THR A 178 -1.53 -28.96 -1.74
C THR A 178 -0.52 -28.29 -0.84
N LEU A 179 -0.98 -27.52 0.14
CA LEU A 179 -0.10 -26.88 1.13
C LEU A 179 0.40 -27.91 2.15
N ASN A 180 1.70 -27.89 2.44
CA ASN A 180 2.25 -28.67 3.55
C ASN A 180 2.08 -27.95 4.90
N ALA A 181 2.35 -28.64 6.01
CA ALA A 181 2.16 -28.08 7.36
C ALA A 181 2.93 -26.76 7.59
N LYS A 182 4.16 -26.65 7.09
CA LYS A 182 4.96 -25.41 7.25
C LYS A 182 4.42 -24.27 6.40
N GLU A 183 3.91 -24.56 5.20
CA GLU A 183 3.27 -23.57 4.34
C GLU A 183 1.94 -23.08 4.92
N LEU A 184 1.16 -23.97 5.54
CA LEU A 184 -0.07 -23.61 6.27
C LEU A 184 0.23 -22.71 7.47
N ASP A 185 1.26 -23.04 8.26
CA ASP A 185 1.72 -22.20 9.38
C ASP A 185 2.23 -20.84 8.88
N GLY A 186 3.01 -20.83 7.79
CA GLY A 186 3.48 -19.61 7.14
C GLY A 186 2.34 -18.74 6.63
N LEU A 187 1.31 -19.35 6.03
CA LEU A 187 0.11 -18.65 5.57
C LEU A 187 -0.63 -18.01 6.76
N ALA A 188 -0.82 -18.75 7.86
CA ALA A 188 -1.42 -18.21 9.08
C ALA A 188 -0.60 -17.03 9.65
N ALA A 189 0.73 -17.08 9.57
CA ALA A 189 1.60 -16.00 10.03
C ALA A 189 1.48 -14.71 9.19
N LEU A 190 1.11 -14.81 7.91
CA LEU A 190 0.89 -13.65 7.04
C LEU A 190 -0.45 -12.95 7.28
N ALA A 191 -1.43 -13.61 7.91
CA ALA A 191 -2.80 -13.13 8.05
C ALA A 191 -2.90 -11.72 8.67
N SER A 192 -2.14 -11.44 9.73
CA SER A 192 -2.13 -10.12 10.36
C SER A 192 -1.55 -9.05 9.44
N SER A 193 -0.47 -9.35 8.70
CA SER A 193 0.15 -8.38 7.79
C SER A 193 -0.72 -8.14 6.56
N PHE A 194 -1.42 -9.15 6.06
CA PHE A 194 -2.41 -9.01 5.00
C PHE A 194 -3.55 -8.07 5.44
N GLN A 195 -4.10 -8.27 6.64
CA GLN A 195 -5.12 -7.36 7.16
C GLN A 195 -4.59 -5.94 7.40
N SER A 196 -3.39 -5.79 7.92
CA SER A 196 -2.76 -4.47 8.09
C SER A 196 -2.60 -3.76 6.75
N ALA A 197 -2.16 -4.45 5.69
CA ALA A 197 -2.06 -3.88 4.36
C ALA A 197 -3.43 -3.38 3.86
N ILE A 198 -4.49 -4.19 4.02
CA ILE A 198 -5.87 -3.79 3.67
C ILE A 198 -6.30 -2.55 4.46
N ASN A 199 -6.07 -2.52 5.78
CA ASN A 199 -6.43 -1.39 6.64
C ASN A 199 -5.68 -0.12 6.19
N GLY A 200 -4.38 -0.23 5.90
CA GLY A 200 -3.56 0.87 5.41
C GLY A 200 -4.01 1.39 4.03
N LEU A 201 -4.44 0.52 3.13
CA LEU A 201 -4.92 0.94 1.80
C LEU A 201 -6.31 1.59 1.83
N THR A 202 -7.15 1.23 2.81
CA THR A 202 -8.56 1.65 2.91
C THR A 202 -8.80 2.79 3.90
N GLN A 203 -7.82 3.14 4.72
CA GLN A 203 -7.88 4.34 5.59
C GLN A 203 -7.67 5.62 4.78
N GLU A 204 -8.03 6.77 5.36
CA GLU A 204 -7.85 8.08 4.74
C GLU A 204 -7.08 9.03 5.68
N PRO A 205 -5.91 9.55 5.29
CA PRO A 205 -5.17 9.24 4.05
C PRO A 205 -4.57 7.82 4.06
N PRO A 206 -4.37 7.19 2.89
CA PRO A 206 -3.82 5.84 2.80
C PRO A 206 -2.40 5.75 3.38
N SER A 207 -2.02 4.56 3.83
CA SER A 207 -0.65 4.22 4.25
C SER A 207 -0.27 2.81 3.81
N PHE A 208 1.02 2.57 3.65
CA PHE A 208 1.53 1.21 3.42
C PHE A 208 1.83 0.54 4.76
N GLN A 209 1.15 -0.56 5.06
CA GLN A 209 1.36 -1.37 6.26
C GLN A 209 1.68 -2.81 5.86
N LEU A 210 2.75 -3.01 5.08
CA LEU A 210 3.02 -4.29 4.42
C LEU A 210 3.61 -5.33 5.37
N GLY A 211 4.25 -4.92 6.46
CA GLY A 211 4.68 -5.83 7.54
C GLY A 211 5.50 -7.02 7.05
N ALA A 212 5.03 -8.23 7.36
CA ALA A 212 5.66 -9.48 6.94
C ALA A 212 5.44 -9.82 5.45
N LEU A 213 4.51 -9.16 4.75
CA LEU A 213 4.24 -9.44 3.33
C LEU A 213 5.46 -9.19 2.45
N VAL A 214 6.28 -8.20 2.79
CA VAL A 214 7.53 -7.91 2.06
C VAL A 214 8.71 -8.77 2.51
N LYS A 215 8.56 -9.52 3.61
CA LYS A 215 9.62 -10.34 4.24
C LYS A 215 9.32 -11.83 4.10
N LEU A 216 8.95 -12.25 2.89
CA LEU A 216 8.64 -13.65 2.60
C LEU A 216 9.85 -14.53 2.94
N ASP A 217 9.58 -15.68 3.55
CA ASP A 217 10.57 -16.73 3.70
C ASP A 217 10.67 -17.49 2.36
N PRO A 218 11.79 -17.39 1.61
CA PRO A 218 11.94 -18.06 0.33
C PRO A 218 11.90 -19.60 0.43
N ALA A 219 12.08 -20.16 1.62
CA ALA A 219 11.91 -21.60 1.84
C ALA A 219 10.43 -22.03 1.87
N LEU A 220 9.50 -21.08 2.03
CA LEU A 220 8.06 -21.32 2.08
C LEU A 220 7.35 -20.72 0.87
N PHE A 221 7.74 -19.51 0.45
CA PHE A 221 7.05 -18.73 -0.57
C PHE A 221 8.03 -18.13 -1.57
N THR A 222 7.79 -18.35 -2.85
CA THR A 222 8.65 -17.90 -3.94
C THR A 222 8.11 -16.67 -4.66
N GLY A 223 6.84 -16.31 -4.43
CA GLY A 223 6.28 -15.07 -4.96
C GLY A 223 4.99 -14.65 -4.28
N LEU A 224 4.69 -13.35 -4.38
CA LEU A 224 3.47 -12.73 -3.89
C LEU A 224 3.01 -11.66 -4.87
N GLN A 225 1.71 -11.61 -5.07
CA GLN A 225 1.01 -10.55 -5.79
C GLN A 225 -0.17 -10.09 -4.93
N LEU A 226 -0.27 -8.78 -4.71
CA LEU A 226 -1.42 -8.16 -4.06
C LEU A 226 -1.88 -7.01 -4.94
N ASP A 227 -3.11 -7.08 -5.44
CA ASP A 227 -3.74 -6.03 -6.21
C ASP A 227 -4.98 -5.53 -5.46
N ALA A 228 -5.22 -4.22 -5.50
CA ALA A 228 -6.45 -3.63 -4.98
C ALA A 228 -6.98 -2.56 -5.93
N GLN A 229 -8.29 -2.55 -6.11
CA GLN A 229 -9.04 -1.48 -6.74
C GLN A 229 -10.05 -0.97 -5.72
N LEU A 230 -9.93 0.29 -5.35
CA LEU A 230 -10.72 0.91 -4.28
C LEU A 230 -11.37 2.19 -4.78
N VAL A 231 -12.54 2.50 -4.23
CA VAL A 231 -13.19 3.80 -4.37
C VAL A 231 -12.97 4.56 -3.06
N THR A 232 -12.32 5.71 -3.15
CA THR A 232 -12.10 6.63 -2.02
C THR A 232 -13.43 7.25 -1.55
N SER A 233 -13.45 7.89 -0.37
CA SER A 233 -14.64 8.58 0.17
C SER A 233 -15.21 9.63 -0.78
N ASN A 234 -14.37 10.21 -1.63
CA ASN A 234 -14.75 11.18 -2.66
C ASN A 234 -15.24 10.54 -3.98
N GLY A 235 -15.44 9.22 -4.00
CA GLY A 235 -15.88 8.48 -5.19
C GLY A 235 -14.80 8.30 -6.26
N GLN A 236 -13.54 8.66 -5.98
CA GLN A 236 -12.45 8.57 -6.95
C GLN A 236 -11.74 7.20 -6.86
N PRO A 237 -11.34 6.60 -7.99
CA PRO A 237 -10.65 5.32 -8.00
C PRO A 237 -9.22 5.44 -7.45
N GLN A 238 -8.79 4.39 -6.76
CA GLN A 238 -7.42 4.18 -6.30
C GLN A 238 -7.02 2.74 -6.59
N THR A 239 -5.91 2.53 -7.28
CA THR A 239 -5.35 1.20 -7.55
C THR A 239 -4.03 1.01 -6.82
N PHE A 240 -3.80 -0.22 -6.36
CA PHE A 240 -2.56 -0.63 -5.72
C PHE A 240 -2.11 -1.97 -6.27
N GLU A 241 -0.81 -2.12 -6.49
CA GLU A 241 -0.17 -3.37 -6.91
C GLU A 241 1.11 -3.55 -6.11
N LEU A 242 1.32 -4.75 -5.57
CA LEU A 242 2.56 -5.21 -4.96
C LEU A 242 2.94 -6.53 -5.62
N ARG A 243 4.16 -6.63 -6.15
CA ARG A 243 4.72 -7.87 -6.69
C ARG A 243 6.04 -8.15 -6.02
N LEU A 244 6.23 -9.38 -5.57
CA LEU A 244 7.46 -9.88 -4.97
C LEU A 244 7.74 -11.24 -5.60
N ASP A 245 8.96 -11.44 -6.08
CA ASP A 245 9.48 -12.73 -6.49
C ASP A 245 10.97 -12.81 -6.14
N ASP A 246 11.68 -13.83 -6.64
CA ASP A 246 13.12 -13.99 -6.42
C ASP A 246 13.95 -12.92 -7.14
N GLN A 247 13.38 -12.23 -8.13
CA GLN A 247 14.08 -11.29 -9.00
C GLN A 247 13.76 -9.84 -8.74
N THR A 248 12.53 -9.55 -8.34
CA THR A 248 12.01 -8.20 -8.28
C THR A 248 11.11 -8.00 -7.08
N ARG A 249 11.16 -6.78 -6.55
CA ARG A 249 10.18 -6.26 -5.60
C ARG A 249 9.62 -4.98 -6.18
N SER A 250 8.34 -4.95 -6.51
CA SER A 250 7.70 -3.78 -7.12
C SER A 250 6.43 -3.37 -6.39
N LEU A 251 6.18 -2.08 -6.36
CA LEU A 251 5.00 -1.48 -5.76
C LEU A 251 4.50 -0.35 -6.66
N LYS A 252 3.20 -0.28 -6.87
CA LYS A 252 2.52 0.82 -7.55
C LYS A 252 1.29 1.22 -6.75
N LEU A 253 1.10 2.51 -6.57
CA LEU A 253 -0.15 3.12 -6.08
C LEU A 253 -0.52 4.23 -7.04
N GLN A 254 -1.75 4.25 -7.53
CA GLN A 254 -2.29 5.31 -8.35
C GLN A 254 -3.63 5.75 -7.77
N GLY A 255 -3.79 7.04 -7.52
CA GLY A 255 -5.01 7.58 -6.93
C GLY A 255 -5.20 9.07 -7.25
N PRO A 256 -6.22 9.71 -6.65
CA PRO A 256 -6.55 11.11 -6.96
C PRO A 256 -5.44 12.10 -6.59
N SER A 257 -4.62 11.78 -5.58
CA SER A 257 -3.50 12.63 -5.16
C SER A 257 -2.26 12.48 -6.05
N GLY A 258 -2.15 11.40 -6.83
CA GLY A 258 -0.98 11.11 -7.66
C GLY A 258 -0.63 9.63 -7.77
N GLU A 259 0.57 9.38 -8.30
CA GLU A 259 1.15 8.06 -8.49
C GLU A 259 2.45 7.89 -7.68
N VAL A 260 2.62 6.72 -7.08
CA VAL A 260 3.87 6.22 -6.50
C VAL A 260 4.22 4.91 -7.19
N LYS A 261 5.42 4.80 -7.73
CA LYS A 261 5.92 3.58 -8.39
C LYS A 261 7.32 3.27 -7.93
N MET A 262 7.59 2.00 -7.62
CA MET A 262 8.91 1.50 -7.24
C MET A 262 9.14 0.11 -7.82
N SER A 263 10.37 -0.15 -8.22
CA SER A 263 10.83 -1.48 -8.62
C SER A 263 12.27 -1.64 -8.16
N PHE A 264 12.55 -2.73 -7.47
CA PHE A 264 13.86 -3.12 -6.97
C PHE A 264 14.26 -4.43 -7.65
N ASP A 265 15.50 -4.49 -8.11
CA ASP A 265 16.13 -5.70 -8.60
C ASP A 265 16.84 -6.41 -7.43
N THR A 266 16.37 -7.61 -7.11
CA THR A 266 16.88 -8.45 -6.01
C THR A 266 17.80 -9.56 -6.48
N GLN A 267 17.98 -9.75 -7.79
CA GLN A 267 18.93 -10.74 -8.33
C GLN A 267 20.36 -10.43 -7.89
N GLY A 268 20.66 -9.14 -7.69
CA GLY A 268 21.92 -8.63 -7.17
C GLY A 268 22.11 -8.82 -5.66
N GLY A 269 21.53 -9.82 -4.99
CA GLY A 269 21.73 -10.06 -3.55
C GLY A 269 23.22 -10.15 -3.14
N GLU A 270 24.09 -10.55 -4.08
CA GLU A 270 25.55 -10.49 -3.93
C GLU A 270 26.12 -9.06 -3.83
N LEU A 271 25.42 -8.03 -4.28
CA LEU A 271 25.84 -6.63 -4.23
C LEU A 271 25.40 -5.91 -2.94
N LEU A 272 24.58 -6.57 -2.11
CA LEU A 272 24.12 -5.99 -0.85
C LEU A 272 25.32 -5.68 0.07
N GLY A 273 25.29 -4.45 0.59
CA GLY A 273 26.27 -3.93 1.53
C GLY A 273 25.99 -4.39 2.96
N SER A 274 26.83 -3.95 3.91
CA SER A 274 26.54 -4.17 5.33
C SER A 274 25.26 -3.46 5.75
N GLN A 275 24.66 -3.88 6.85
CA GLN A 275 23.48 -3.23 7.41
C GLN A 275 23.71 -1.73 7.68
N ALA A 276 24.89 -1.37 8.19
CA ALA A 276 25.26 0.03 8.44
C ALA A 276 25.30 0.86 7.14
N MET A 277 25.88 0.30 6.07
CA MET A 277 25.91 0.97 4.76
C MET A 277 24.50 1.15 4.18
N ARG A 278 23.66 0.10 4.25
CA ARG A 278 22.28 0.16 3.78
C ARG A 278 21.45 1.20 4.54
N GLN A 279 21.61 1.28 5.87
CA GLN A 279 20.93 2.28 6.68
C GLN A 279 21.39 3.71 6.35
N ALA A 280 22.70 3.92 6.15
CA ALA A 280 23.23 5.22 5.74
C ALA A 280 22.72 5.64 4.35
N ALA A 281 22.70 4.71 3.39
CA ALA A 281 22.16 4.95 2.06
C ALA A 281 20.65 5.24 2.09
N LEU A 282 19.88 4.46 2.84
CA LEU A 282 18.45 4.68 3.03
C LEU A 282 18.19 6.07 3.63
N ALA A 283 18.88 6.45 4.70
CA ALA A 283 18.76 7.77 5.31
C ALA A 283 19.10 8.90 4.33
N ASN A 284 20.16 8.72 3.52
CA ASN A 284 20.54 9.68 2.49
C ASN A 284 19.43 9.88 1.45
N TYR A 285 18.81 8.80 0.96
CA TYR A 285 17.69 8.90 0.01
C TYR A 285 16.45 9.53 0.65
N LEU A 286 16.09 9.16 1.88
CA LEU A 286 14.95 9.74 2.58
C LEU A 286 15.09 11.26 2.78
N ASN A 287 16.30 11.73 3.10
CA ASN A 287 16.59 13.17 3.19
C ASN A 287 16.46 13.87 1.82
N GLN A 288 16.91 13.23 0.74
CA GLN A 288 16.75 13.77 -0.60
C GLN A 288 15.27 13.86 -1.02
N PHE A 289 14.45 12.90 -0.60
CA PHE A 289 13.02 12.91 -0.87
C PHE A 289 12.33 14.09 -0.18
N ASP A 290 12.70 14.37 1.08
CA ASP A 290 12.22 15.54 1.81
C ASP A 290 12.68 16.84 1.15
N ALA A 291 13.95 16.93 0.74
CA ALA A 291 14.47 18.10 0.04
C ALA A 291 13.77 18.33 -1.30
N ALA A 292 13.49 17.27 -2.06
CA ALA A 292 12.78 17.35 -3.32
C ALA A 292 11.31 17.79 -3.13
N GLN A 293 10.62 17.24 -2.12
CA GLN A 293 9.27 17.65 -1.75
C GLN A 293 9.21 19.14 -1.40
N GLN A 294 10.12 19.61 -0.54
CA GLN A 294 10.17 21.01 -0.13
C GLN A 294 10.46 21.93 -1.31
N ARG A 295 11.49 21.59 -2.11
CA ARG A 295 11.92 22.40 -3.25
C ARG A 295 10.89 22.46 -4.38
N GLY A 296 10.18 21.37 -4.64
CA GLY A 296 9.16 21.29 -5.69
C GLY A 296 7.73 21.54 -5.20
N HIS A 297 7.52 21.92 -3.94
CA HIS A 297 6.18 22.07 -3.36
C HIS A 297 5.28 20.83 -3.52
N GLY A 298 5.88 19.63 -3.48
CA GLY A 298 5.15 18.37 -3.63
C GLY A 298 4.20 18.07 -2.46
N ASP A 299 3.19 17.24 -2.69
CA ASP A 299 2.26 16.82 -1.64
C ASP A 299 2.97 16.00 -0.55
N LYS A 300 2.81 16.44 0.71
CA LYS A 300 3.49 15.84 1.87
C LYS A 300 3.00 14.44 2.18
N GLN A 301 1.71 14.14 1.97
CA GLN A 301 1.15 12.82 2.26
C GLN A 301 1.62 11.80 1.21
N LEU A 302 1.60 12.17 -0.06
CA LEU A 302 2.11 11.36 -1.16
C LEU A 302 3.62 11.12 -1.02
N MET A 303 4.39 12.13 -0.62
CA MET A 303 5.81 11.93 -0.29
C MET A 303 6.01 11.01 0.92
N GLY A 304 5.13 11.10 1.92
CA GLY A 304 5.11 10.18 3.06
C GLY A 304 4.91 8.71 2.62
N LEU A 305 3.99 8.47 1.69
CA LEU A 305 3.78 7.15 1.07
C LEU A 305 5.03 6.68 0.32
N PHE A 306 5.63 7.56 -0.49
CA PHE A 306 6.86 7.26 -1.22
C PHE A 306 8.00 6.85 -0.27
N LYS A 307 8.24 7.62 0.80
CA LYS A 307 9.23 7.29 1.84
C LYS A 307 8.92 5.98 2.55
N GLY A 308 7.65 5.76 2.89
CA GLY A 308 7.18 4.56 3.57
C GLY A 308 7.39 3.28 2.75
N ALA A 309 7.00 3.31 1.47
CA ALA A 309 7.23 2.19 0.55
C ALA A 309 8.72 1.93 0.33
N PHE A 310 9.50 2.99 0.07
CA PHE A 310 10.95 2.86 -0.14
C PHE A 310 11.64 2.21 1.06
N SER A 311 11.29 2.63 2.28
CA SER A 311 11.84 2.07 3.51
C SER A 311 11.44 0.61 3.73
N GLN A 312 10.16 0.28 3.53
CA GLN A 312 9.65 -1.08 3.72
C GLN A 312 10.28 -2.07 2.73
N LEU A 313 10.39 -1.71 1.45
CA LEU A 313 10.96 -2.57 0.40
C LEU A 313 12.47 -2.79 0.56
N ASN A 314 13.22 -1.82 1.11
CA ASN A 314 14.64 -2.00 1.42
C ASN A 314 14.92 -2.75 2.74
N SER A 315 13.95 -2.76 3.68
CA SER A 315 14.12 -3.42 4.99
C SER A 315 14.18 -4.95 4.92
N VAL A 316 13.79 -5.54 3.79
CA VAL A 316 13.81 -6.99 3.56
C VAL A 316 15.24 -7.53 3.68
N ASP A 317 16.21 -6.75 3.18
CA ASP A 317 17.62 -7.11 3.11
C ASP A 317 18.33 -7.05 4.47
N ASP A 318 17.64 -6.63 5.55
CA ASP A 318 18.16 -6.65 6.93
C ASP A 318 18.34 -8.05 7.51
N ASN A 319 17.49 -9.00 7.09
CA ASN A 319 17.44 -10.33 7.67
C ASN A 319 18.07 -11.42 6.78
N HIS A 320 18.55 -11.08 5.59
CA HIS A 320 19.18 -12.05 4.70
C HIS A 320 20.57 -12.45 5.22
N THR A 321 20.66 -13.65 5.79
CA THR A 321 21.94 -14.31 6.08
C THR A 321 22.65 -14.60 4.76
N ARG A 322 23.77 -13.92 4.51
CA ARG A 322 24.63 -14.15 3.34
C ARG A 322 25.01 -15.62 3.26
N LEU A 323 24.63 -16.29 2.17
CA LEU A 323 25.23 -17.57 1.81
C LEU A 323 26.73 -17.34 1.60
N ALA A 324 27.56 -17.99 2.42
CA ALA A 324 29.02 -17.83 2.41
C ALA A 324 29.67 -18.17 1.05
N ASN A 325 28.94 -18.81 0.14
CA ASN A 325 29.46 -19.43 -1.07
C ASN A 325 29.17 -18.64 -2.37
N SER A 326 28.36 -17.57 -2.34
CA SER A 326 28.15 -16.69 -3.52
C SER A 326 29.27 -15.67 -3.72
N ALA A 327 30.30 -15.71 -2.86
CA ALA A 327 31.44 -14.80 -2.87
C ALA A 327 32.56 -15.19 -3.85
N MET A 328 32.38 -16.19 -4.71
CA MET A 328 33.50 -16.70 -5.54
C MET A 328 34.00 -15.70 -6.59
N ALA A 329 33.20 -14.71 -6.99
CA ALA A 329 33.62 -13.67 -7.95
C ALA A 329 33.87 -12.28 -7.32
N LEU A 330 33.15 -11.91 -6.26
CA LEU A 330 33.27 -10.60 -5.60
C LEU A 330 33.86 -10.70 -4.20
N ASN A 331 34.99 -10.03 -3.97
CA ASN A 331 35.57 -9.92 -2.64
C ASN A 331 34.74 -8.97 -1.74
N LYS A 332 34.83 -9.11 -0.41
CA LYS A 332 34.12 -8.21 0.54
C LYS A 332 34.44 -6.73 0.28
N ASN A 333 35.65 -6.44 -0.19
CA ASN A 333 36.14 -5.09 -0.43
C ASN A 333 35.51 -4.44 -1.67
N SER A 334 34.91 -5.22 -2.57
CA SER A 334 34.29 -4.72 -3.80
C SER A 334 32.96 -4.04 -3.63
N ARG A 335 32.51 -3.94 -2.38
CA ARG A 335 31.25 -3.34 -2.00
C ARG A 335 31.41 -2.08 -1.15
N LEU A 336 32.63 -1.73 -0.74
CA LEU A 336 32.88 -0.68 0.25
C LEU A 336 32.40 0.71 -0.20
N LEU A 337 32.45 1.02 -1.49
CA LEU A 337 31.92 2.30 -2.00
C LEU A 337 30.54 2.20 -2.62
N LEU A 338 29.87 1.05 -2.52
CA LEU A 338 28.49 0.94 -3.01
C LEU A 338 27.54 1.50 -1.95
N SER A 339 26.33 1.87 -2.35
CA SER A 339 25.25 2.16 -1.39
C SER A 339 24.90 0.96 -0.51
N GLY A 340 25.12 -0.24 -1.06
CA GLY A 340 24.73 -1.50 -0.45
C GLY A 340 23.24 -1.83 -0.59
N LEU A 341 22.42 -0.93 -1.14
CA LEU A 341 21.02 -1.20 -1.46
C LEU A 341 20.92 -2.03 -2.73
N ALA A 342 19.82 -2.77 -2.87
CA ALA A 342 19.38 -3.33 -4.14
C ALA A 342 19.29 -2.22 -5.21
N ASP A 343 19.52 -2.56 -6.47
CA ASP A 343 19.29 -1.63 -7.57
C ASP A 343 17.80 -1.34 -7.72
N PHE A 344 17.44 -0.13 -8.14
CA PHE A 344 16.04 0.28 -8.14
C PHE A 344 15.72 1.41 -9.11
N ASN A 345 14.44 1.54 -9.41
CA ASN A 345 13.84 2.71 -10.03
C ASN A 345 12.58 3.08 -9.24
N ALA A 346 12.50 4.32 -8.77
CA ALA A 346 11.39 4.83 -8.00
C ALA A 346 10.95 6.21 -8.51
N SER A 347 9.64 6.42 -8.60
CA SER A 347 9.04 7.67 -9.03
C SER A 347 7.79 8.03 -8.24
N ILE A 348 7.55 9.33 -8.09
CA ILE A 348 6.36 9.93 -7.52
C ILE A 348 5.92 11.06 -8.45
N SER A 349 4.62 11.17 -8.72
CA SER A 349 4.07 12.25 -9.54
C SER A 349 2.69 12.68 -9.06
N GLN A 350 2.36 13.95 -9.24
CA GLN A 350 1.04 14.51 -8.99
C GLN A 350 0.32 14.81 -10.31
N PRO A 351 -1.02 14.77 -10.33
CA PRO A 351 -1.78 15.17 -11.50
C PRO A 351 -1.53 16.65 -11.80
N THR A 352 -1.36 16.96 -13.08
CA THR A 352 -1.20 18.34 -13.54
C THR A 352 -2.50 19.12 -13.38
N LYS A 353 -2.42 20.35 -12.87
CA LYS A 353 -3.57 21.25 -12.71
C LYS A 353 -3.32 22.54 -13.47
N GLN A 354 -4.37 23.13 -14.05
CA GLN A 354 -4.30 24.42 -14.71
C GLN A 354 -5.17 25.41 -13.92
N PRO A 355 -4.69 25.93 -12.78
CA PRO A 355 -5.50 26.77 -11.91
C PRO A 355 -5.78 28.14 -12.52
N ASN A 356 -4.96 28.58 -13.49
CA ASN A 356 -5.09 29.89 -14.10
C ASN A 356 -5.89 29.83 -15.43
N PRO A 357 -7.16 30.27 -15.47
CA PRO A 357 -7.93 30.27 -16.70
C PRO A 357 -7.46 31.34 -17.71
N LEU A 358 -6.65 32.32 -17.30
CA LEU A 358 -6.09 33.36 -18.20
C LEU A 358 -4.78 32.89 -18.86
N LYS A 359 -4.07 31.95 -18.22
CA LYS A 359 -2.82 31.35 -18.70
C LYS A 359 -2.86 29.83 -18.57
N PRO A 360 -3.65 29.13 -19.41
CA PRO A 360 -3.77 27.68 -19.35
C PRO A 360 -2.46 26.93 -19.63
N GLU A 361 -1.46 27.60 -20.23
CA GLU A 361 -0.11 27.09 -20.42
C GLU A 361 0.68 26.94 -19.11
N GLU A 362 0.26 27.62 -18.04
CA GLU A 362 0.87 27.54 -16.71
C GLU A 362 0.21 26.42 -15.91
N ALA A 363 0.89 25.27 -15.90
CA ALA A 363 0.36 24.05 -15.35
C ALA A 363 1.14 23.64 -14.10
N ASP A 364 0.43 23.54 -12.99
CA ASP A 364 0.97 23.08 -11.72
C ASP A 364 1.20 21.57 -11.74
N GLY A 365 2.29 21.12 -11.14
CA GLY A 365 2.59 19.71 -11.03
C GLY A 365 3.87 19.44 -10.26
N PHE A 366 4.05 18.17 -9.92
CA PHE A 366 5.23 17.67 -9.23
C PHE A 366 5.57 16.29 -9.78
N SER A 367 6.84 16.04 -10.07
CA SER A 367 7.36 14.75 -10.48
C SER A 367 8.80 14.61 -9.99
N TYR A 368 9.06 13.54 -9.26
CA TYR A 368 10.39 13.18 -8.80
C TYR A 368 10.69 11.74 -9.15
N GLN A 369 11.88 11.51 -9.72
CA GLN A 369 12.36 10.20 -10.12
C GLN A 369 13.76 10.00 -9.57
N VAL A 370 14.04 8.79 -9.10
CA VAL A 370 15.34 8.39 -8.58
C VAL A 370 15.61 6.94 -8.96
N SER A 371 16.85 6.65 -9.33
CA SER A 371 17.24 5.27 -9.64
C SER A 371 18.69 4.99 -9.26
N GLN A 372 18.97 3.71 -9.07
CA GLN A 372 20.30 3.17 -8.87
C GLN A 372 20.46 1.92 -9.75
N SER A 373 21.62 1.80 -10.38
CA SER A 373 22.00 0.59 -11.13
C SER A 373 23.48 0.27 -10.90
N THR A 374 23.80 -1.02 -10.88
CA THR A 374 25.14 -1.52 -10.63
C THR A 374 25.53 -2.49 -11.74
N ARG A 375 26.71 -2.30 -12.32
CA ARG A 375 27.28 -3.15 -13.37
C ARG A 375 28.56 -3.79 -12.87
N ILE A 376 28.67 -5.11 -13.06
CA ILE A 376 29.85 -5.89 -12.73
C ILE A 376 30.44 -6.47 -14.02
N SER A 377 31.74 -6.33 -14.20
CA SER A 377 32.50 -6.97 -15.28
C SER A 377 33.68 -7.73 -14.67
N THR A 378 33.94 -8.95 -15.11
CA THR A 378 34.96 -9.85 -14.51
C THR A 378 36.13 -10.20 -15.44
N ASP A 379 36.08 -9.83 -16.72
CA ASP A 379 37.10 -10.19 -17.74
C ASP A 379 37.68 -8.94 -18.41
N PRO A 380 39.02 -8.72 -18.43
CA PRO A 380 40.09 -9.51 -17.78
C PRO A 380 40.32 -9.17 -16.30
N ASN A 381 39.54 -8.24 -15.74
CA ASN A 381 39.70 -7.70 -14.39
C ASN A 381 38.32 -7.38 -13.81
N LEU A 382 38.16 -7.54 -12.49
CA LEU A 382 36.92 -7.17 -11.81
C LEU A 382 36.75 -5.65 -11.85
N ARG A 383 35.61 -5.18 -12.35
CA ARG A 383 35.16 -3.79 -12.33
C ARG A 383 33.74 -3.74 -11.83
N VAL A 384 33.47 -2.82 -10.92
CA VAL A 384 32.14 -2.53 -10.40
C VAL A 384 31.86 -1.05 -10.64
N GLU A 385 30.77 -0.75 -11.33
CA GLU A 385 30.30 0.62 -11.53
C GLU A 385 28.88 0.75 -10.99
N GLN A 386 28.65 1.70 -10.09
CA GLN A 386 27.31 2.03 -9.59
C GLN A 386 26.95 3.45 -10.03
N GLN A 387 25.80 3.57 -10.68
CA GLN A 387 25.22 4.82 -11.14
C GLN A 387 23.97 5.11 -10.32
N GLN A 388 23.90 6.29 -9.74
CA GLN A 388 22.75 6.83 -9.04
C GLN A 388 22.33 8.12 -9.73
N GLN A 389 21.02 8.34 -9.90
CA GLN A 389 20.50 9.53 -10.55
C GLN A 389 19.18 9.95 -9.91
N ALA A 390 18.92 11.26 -9.90
CA ALA A 390 17.61 11.79 -9.56
C ALA A 390 17.25 13.01 -10.41
N THR A 391 15.96 13.17 -10.68
CA THR A 391 15.40 14.32 -11.40
C THR A 391 14.17 14.83 -10.67
N LEU A 392 14.09 16.15 -10.48
CA LEU A 392 12.91 16.85 -9.96
C LEU A 392 12.37 17.78 -11.03
N ARG A 393 11.07 17.67 -11.33
CA ARG A 393 10.32 18.64 -12.12
C ARG A 393 9.11 19.07 -11.33
N ALA A 394 8.96 20.37 -11.15
CA ALA A 394 7.79 20.92 -10.48
C ALA A 394 7.44 22.28 -11.05
N ALA A 395 6.17 22.63 -10.95
CA ALA A 395 5.70 23.98 -11.20
C ALA A 395 4.50 24.28 -10.29
N TRP A 396 4.41 25.51 -9.81
CA TRP A 396 3.31 25.93 -8.96
C TRP A 396 3.10 27.44 -9.02
N HIS A 397 1.86 27.85 -8.72
CA HIS A 397 1.54 29.24 -8.45
C HIS A 397 1.67 29.55 -6.95
N GLU A 398 2.29 30.68 -6.63
CA GLU A 398 2.40 31.22 -5.27
C GLU A 398 1.80 32.63 -5.24
N GLY A 399 0.88 32.90 -4.32
CA GLY A 399 0.29 34.24 -4.17
C GLY A 399 1.34 35.27 -3.73
N LEU A 400 1.21 36.52 -4.19
CA LEU A 400 2.09 37.60 -3.73
C LEU A 400 1.88 37.97 -2.24
N ASN A 401 0.73 37.61 -1.68
CA ASN A 401 0.35 37.86 -0.30
C ASN A 401 0.22 36.54 0.47
N PRO A 402 1.12 36.23 1.41
CA PRO A 402 1.12 34.95 2.14
C PRO A 402 -0.05 34.74 3.10
N GLY A 403 -0.94 35.73 3.26
CA GLY A 403 -2.13 35.67 4.13
C GLY A 403 -3.46 35.54 3.39
N MET A 404 -3.44 35.39 2.06
CA MET A 404 -4.66 35.21 1.26
C MET A 404 -4.50 34.02 0.32
N ASP A 405 -5.51 33.16 0.27
CA ASP A 405 -5.55 32.06 -0.69
C ASP A 405 -5.58 32.61 -2.12
N LEU A 406 -4.72 32.05 -2.96
CA LEU A 406 -4.65 32.44 -4.36
C LEU A 406 -5.88 31.90 -5.11
N GLN A 407 -6.71 32.79 -5.63
CA GLN A 407 -7.87 32.46 -6.46
C GLN A 407 -7.74 33.12 -7.83
N LEU A 408 -7.24 32.37 -8.81
CA LEU A 408 -7.04 32.87 -10.17
C LEU A 408 -8.35 32.76 -10.95
N THR A 409 -8.84 33.88 -11.46
CA THR A 409 -10.01 33.97 -12.33
C THR A 409 -9.64 34.62 -13.66
N ARG A 410 -10.61 34.84 -14.55
CA ARG A 410 -10.38 35.60 -15.80
C ARG A 410 -10.22 37.10 -15.58
N ASP A 411 -10.45 37.59 -14.35
CA ASP A 411 -10.31 39.01 -14.03
C ASP A 411 -8.85 39.35 -13.77
N ASN A 412 -8.35 40.40 -14.41
CA ASN A 412 -6.99 40.87 -14.22
C ASN A 412 -6.67 41.13 -12.74
N GLU A 413 -7.62 41.66 -11.95
CA GLU A 413 -7.41 41.92 -10.51
C GLU A 413 -7.11 40.67 -9.68
N SER A 414 -7.43 39.47 -10.16
CA SER A 414 -7.11 38.20 -9.50
C SER A 414 -5.68 37.70 -9.76
N GLN A 415 -5.02 38.25 -10.79
CA GLN A 415 -3.79 37.73 -11.36
C GLN A 415 -2.55 38.32 -10.65
N ASN A 416 -2.40 38.02 -9.37
CA ASN A 416 -1.30 38.48 -8.51
C ASN A 416 -0.55 37.28 -7.90
N TYR A 417 0.43 36.76 -8.62
CA TYR A 417 1.17 35.56 -8.23
C TYR A 417 2.60 35.54 -8.77
N ARG A 418 3.39 34.63 -8.23
CA ARG A 418 4.62 34.12 -8.83
C ARG A 418 4.33 32.74 -9.39
N TYR A 419 4.81 32.47 -10.60
CA TYR A 419 4.83 31.15 -11.17
C TYR A 419 6.26 30.63 -11.13
N HIS A 420 6.45 29.52 -10.42
CA HIS A 420 7.74 28.86 -10.25
C HIS A 420 7.82 27.64 -11.14
N GLU A 421 8.98 27.43 -11.77
CA GLU A 421 9.29 26.24 -12.56
C GLU A 421 10.64 25.70 -12.12
N VAL A 422 10.67 24.48 -11.59
CA VAL A 422 11.87 23.79 -11.12
C VAL A 422 12.22 22.63 -12.05
N ASN A 423 13.49 22.52 -12.43
CA ASN A 423 14.02 21.41 -13.20
C ASN A 423 15.45 21.07 -12.74
N ASP A 424 15.54 20.12 -11.82
CA ASP A 424 16.81 19.70 -11.26
C ASP A 424 17.20 18.30 -11.75
N GLN A 425 18.51 18.08 -11.83
CA GLN A 425 19.10 16.80 -12.14
C GLN A 425 20.35 16.57 -11.30
N SER A 426 20.51 15.37 -10.77
CA SER A 426 21.71 14.94 -10.06
C SER A 426 22.14 13.55 -10.49
N ASN A 427 23.45 13.31 -10.46
CA ASN A 427 24.05 12.01 -10.73
C ASN A 427 25.25 11.76 -9.80
N SER A 428 25.47 10.48 -9.50
CA SER A 428 26.71 10.00 -8.89
C SER A 428 27.12 8.71 -9.60
N THR A 429 28.37 8.63 -10.02
CA THR A 429 28.96 7.42 -10.59
C THR A 429 30.15 7.00 -9.75
N THR A 430 30.03 5.85 -9.10
CA THR A 430 31.12 5.21 -8.35
C THR A 430 31.73 4.11 -9.19
N ARG A 431 33.06 4.08 -9.28
CA ARG A 431 33.81 3.04 -9.97
C ARG A 431 34.82 2.42 -9.04
N LEU A 432 34.91 1.10 -9.12
CA LEU A 432 35.90 0.31 -8.43
C LEU A 432 36.51 -0.70 -9.40
N GLY A 433 37.82 -0.90 -9.31
CA GLY A 433 38.55 -1.83 -10.17
C GLY A 433 39.56 -2.66 -9.39
N TRP A 434 39.70 -3.93 -9.75
CA TRP A 434 40.69 -4.84 -9.17
C TRP A 434 41.47 -5.57 -10.25
N ARG A 435 42.77 -5.74 -10.00
CA ARG A 435 43.64 -6.62 -10.77
C ARG A 435 44.28 -7.61 -9.84
N LYS A 436 44.15 -8.92 -10.13
CA LYS A 436 44.70 -10.00 -9.29
C LYS A 436 44.36 -9.82 -7.79
N ALA A 437 43.09 -9.50 -7.50
CA ALA A 437 42.54 -9.21 -6.17
C ALA A 437 43.10 -7.94 -5.45
N VAL A 438 43.94 -7.14 -6.10
CA VAL A 438 44.41 -5.84 -5.59
C VAL A 438 43.53 -4.74 -6.17
N MET A 439 43.04 -3.84 -5.32
CA MET A 439 42.28 -2.66 -5.76
C MET A 439 43.20 -1.70 -6.53
N THR A 440 42.82 -1.36 -7.76
CA THR A 440 43.58 -0.48 -8.65
C THR A 440 42.85 0.79 -9.01
N ASP A 441 41.53 0.83 -8.82
CA ASP A 441 40.69 1.99 -9.07
C ASP A 441 39.63 2.09 -7.98
N ALA A 442 39.43 3.30 -7.48
CA ALA A 442 38.33 3.65 -6.59
C ALA A 442 38.04 5.14 -6.78
N SER A 443 37.07 5.45 -7.63
CA SER A 443 36.77 6.82 -8.03
C SER A 443 35.28 7.11 -7.98
N VAL A 444 34.95 8.38 -7.77
CA VAL A 444 33.58 8.88 -7.76
C VAL A 444 33.51 10.15 -8.58
N SER A 445 32.49 10.25 -9.42
CA SER A 445 32.09 11.48 -10.12
C SER A 445 30.69 11.84 -9.66
N GLN A 446 30.50 13.03 -9.10
CA GLN A 446 29.20 13.56 -8.69
C GLN A 446 28.89 14.86 -9.41
N GLN A 447 27.64 15.04 -9.80
CA GLN A 447 27.16 16.28 -10.41
C GLN A 447 25.72 16.57 -9.97
N ALA A 448 25.40 17.84 -9.74
CA ALA A 448 24.03 18.31 -9.56
C ALA A 448 23.84 19.64 -10.29
N THR A 449 22.69 19.78 -10.94
CA THR A 449 22.22 21.01 -11.59
C THR A 449 20.85 21.33 -11.02
N GLN A 450 20.66 22.58 -10.58
CA GLN A 450 19.40 23.06 -10.06
C GLN A 450 18.96 24.29 -10.85
N LYS A 451 17.79 24.21 -11.47
CA LYS A 451 17.22 25.30 -12.28
C LYS A 451 15.89 25.71 -11.69
N GLU A 452 15.69 27.01 -11.58
CA GLU A 452 14.42 27.61 -11.19
C GLU A 452 14.15 28.84 -12.05
N ARG A 453 12.98 28.89 -12.70
CA ARG A 453 12.47 30.10 -13.36
C ARG A 453 11.31 30.64 -12.53
N VAL A 454 11.32 31.95 -12.28
CA VAL A 454 10.27 32.63 -11.52
C VAL A 454 9.73 33.80 -12.32
N ARG A 455 8.44 33.72 -12.67
CA ARG A 455 7.71 34.78 -13.36
C ARG A 455 6.74 35.44 -12.38
N THR A 456 6.84 36.76 -12.22
CA THR A 456 5.98 37.52 -11.30
C THR A 456 4.94 38.29 -12.10
N TYR A 457 3.67 38.10 -11.76
CA TYR A 457 2.55 38.80 -12.37
C TYR A 457 1.81 39.65 -11.34
N GLN A 458 1.45 40.87 -11.73
CA GLN A 458 0.55 41.73 -10.98
C GLN A 458 -0.52 42.26 -11.91
N LYS A 459 -1.79 42.06 -11.52
CA LYS A 459 -2.95 42.37 -12.34
C LYS A 459 -2.88 41.80 -13.78
N GLY A 460 -2.25 40.63 -13.95
CA GLY A 460 -2.09 39.95 -15.23
C GLY A 460 -0.94 40.46 -16.10
N ILE A 461 -0.21 41.48 -15.63
CA ILE A 461 0.97 42.03 -16.30
C ILE A 461 2.22 41.38 -15.70
N GLU A 462 3.09 40.87 -16.56
CA GLU A 462 4.39 40.35 -16.15
C GLU A 462 5.29 41.50 -15.69
N LEU A 463 5.75 41.42 -14.45
CA LEU A 463 6.66 42.41 -13.87
C LEU A 463 8.12 41.95 -13.94
N SER A 464 8.36 40.63 -13.85
CA SER A 464 9.69 40.05 -13.87
C SER A 464 9.67 38.62 -14.38
N ASP A 465 10.77 38.22 -15.00
CA ASP A 465 11.09 36.84 -15.36
C ASP A 465 12.56 36.60 -15.02
N VAL A 466 12.81 35.69 -14.07
CA VAL A 466 14.14 35.46 -13.50
C VAL A 466 14.49 33.99 -13.59
N ASP A 467 15.62 33.68 -14.23
CA ASP A 467 16.21 32.35 -14.26
C ASP A 467 17.37 32.23 -13.27
N ASN A 468 17.26 31.30 -12.32
CA ASN A 468 18.30 30.92 -11.39
C ASN A 468 18.83 29.53 -11.77
N ASN A 469 20.14 29.42 -12.04
CA ASN A 469 20.78 28.16 -12.36
C ASN A 469 22.05 27.99 -11.51
N THR A 470 22.14 26.87 -10.78
CA THR A 470 23.35 26.49 -10.06
C THR A 470 23.78 25.09 -10.48
N SER A 471 25.08 24.85 -10.58
CA SER A 471 25.61 23.54 -10.90
C SER A 471 26.95 23.32 -10.22
N SER A 472 27.14 22.14 -9.66
CA SER A 472 28.42 21.72 -9.06
C SER A 472 28.77 20.33 -9.55
N SER A 473 30.06 20.09 -9.74
CA SER A 473 30.62 18.79 -10.14
C SER A 473 31.91 18.53 -9.38
N LYS A 474 32.13 17.28 -8.95
CA LYS A 474 33.35 16.90 -8.22
C LYS A 474 33.73 15.46 -8.50
N ASP A 475 34.98 15.28 -8.88
CA ASP A 475 35.64 13.99 -8.99
C ASP A 475 36.49 13.74 -7.74
N ARG A 476 36.39 12.54 -7.17
CA ARG A 476 37.15 12.12 -6.00
C ARG A 476 37.87 10.82 -6.29
N ASP A 477 39.18 10.79 -6.07
CA ASP A 477 39.96 9.57 -5.94
C ASP A 477 39.89 9.10 -4.48
N LEU A 478 39.30 7.93 -4.27
CA LEU A 478 39.07 7.31 -2.96
C LEU A 478 40.02 6.13 -2.71
N LEU A 479 40.95 5.84 -3.62
CA LEU A 479 41.87 4.71 -3.51
C LEU A 479 42.75 4.82 -2.26
N GLY A 480 43.34 6.00 -2.03
CA GLY A 480 44.17 6.25 -0.85
C GLY A 480 43.41 6.18 0.47
N VAL A 481 42.15 6.65 0.48
CA VAL A 481 41.26 6.58 1.65
C VAL A 481 40.95 5.13 1.97
N LEU A 482 40.51 4.35 0.99
CA LEU A 482 40.19 2.94 1.17
C LEU A 482 41.39 2.10 1.57
N ASP A 483 42.56 2.32 0.96
CA ASP A 483 43.76 1.57 1.32
C ASP A 483 44.19 1.85 2.77
N THR A 484 44.03 3.08 3.25
CA THR A 484 44.26 3.43 4.66
C THR A 484 43.29 2.70 5.59
N LEU A 485 41.98 2.73 5.30
CA LEU A 485 40.97 2.04 6.10
C LEU A 485 41.19 0.51 6.11
N LEU A 486 41.53 -0.07 4.96
CA LEU A 486 41.83 -1.50 4.83
C LEU A 486 43.13 -1.91 5.54
N ARG A 487 44.12 -1.01 5.64
CA ARG A 487 45.33 -1.25 6.45
C ARG A 487 45.01 -1.23 7.94
N GLN A 488 44.28 -0.21 8.41
CA GLN A 488 43.85 -0.11 9.82
C GLN A 488 43.00 -1.32 10.25
N ASP A 489 42.07 -1.77 9.40
CA ASP A 489 41.24 -2.94 9.65
C ASP A 489 42.07 -4.23 9.81
N ARG A 490 43.06 -4.43 8.94
CA ARG A 490 43.99 -5.57 9.03
C ARG A 490 44.83 -5.53 10.30
N GLU A 491 45.26 -4.36 10.73
CA GLU A 491 46.00 -4.17 11.98
C GLU A 491 45.14 -4.48 13.20
N ALA A 492 43.91 -3.94 13.25
CA ALA A 492 42.95 -4.21 14.32
C ALA A 492 42.64 -5.71 14.45
N GLN A 493 42.41 -6.39 13.33
CA GLN A 493 42.18 -7.84 13.31
C GLN A 493 43.39 -8.64 13.82
N ARG A 494 44.62 -8.21 13.51
CA ARG A 494 45.85 -8.87 13.98
C ARG A 494 46.03 -8.77 15.50
N ILE A 495 45.58 -7.68 16.11
CA ILE A 495 45.65 -7.47 17.57
C ILE A 495 44.40 -7.94 18.31
N GLY A 496 43.48 -8.64 17.63
CA GLY A 496 42.26 -9.19 18.24
C GLY A 496 41.17 -8.16 18.55
N VAL A 497 41.24 -6.96 17.97
CA VAL A 497 40.23 -5.90 18.13
C VAL A 497 39.14 -6.05 17.07
N GLN A 498 37.89 -5.75 17.43
CA GLN A 498 36.76 -5.80 16.51
C GLN A 498 36.94 -4.80 15.35
N SER A 499 36.71 -5.26 14.12
CA SER A 499 36.72 -4.43 12.91
C SER A 499 35.70 -3.28 12.99
N THR A 500 36.14 -2.06 12.67
CA THR A 500 35.30 -0.86 12.57
C THR A 500 35.12 -0.38 11.12
N LEU A 501 35.71 -1.09 10.15
CA LEU A 501 35.77 -0.70 8.74
C LEU A 501 34.40 -0.34 8.17
N GLU A 502 33.39 -1.19 8.37
CA GLU A 502 32.05 -0.99 7.82
C GLU A 502 31.36 0.26 8.37
N ARG A 503 31.65 0.61 9.64
CA ARG A 503 31.13 1.84 10.26
C ARG A 503 31.85 3.07 9.72
N GLN A 504 33.18 3.03 9.65
CA GLN A 504 33.98 4.13 9.09
C GLN A 504 33.61 4.42 7.63
N VAL A 505 33.34 3.37 6.84
CA VAL A 505 32.84 3.50 5.48
C VAL A 505 31.43 4.09 5.46
N ALA A 506 30.51 3.63 6.30
CA ALA A 506 29.17 4.22 6.38
C ALA A 506 29.22 5.72 6.73
N ASP A 507 30.10 6.14 7.63
CA ASP A 507 30.28 7.55 8.04
C ASP A 507 30.81 8.43 6.90
N LEU A 508 31.56 7.84 5.97
CA LEU A 508 32.10 8.54 4.80
C LEU A 508 31.18 8.49 3.57
N SER A 509 30.04 7.79 3.65
CA SER A 509 29.20 7.47 2.50
C SER A 509 28.71 8.66 1.68
N ARG A 510 28.55 9.83 2.32
CA ARG A 510 28.24 11.10 1.64
C ARG A 510 29.22 11.48 0.52
N LEU A 511 30.46 10.98 0.57
CA LEU A 511 31.47 11.27 -0.44
C LEU A 511 31.21 10.58 -1.79
N TRP A 512 30.35 9.54 -1.81
CA TRP A 512 30.03 8.78 -3.03
C TRP A 512 28.55 8.60 -3.29
N LEU A 513 27.70 8.64 -2.26
CA LEU A 513 26.25 8.58 -2.46
C LEU A 513 25.73 9.83 -3.17
N LEU A 514 24.68 9.66 -3.98
CA LEU A 514 23.98 10.74 -4.67
C LEU A 514 23.71 11.94 -3.76
N GLN A 515 24.04 13.13 -4.25
CA GLN A 515 23.74 14.41 -3.62
C GLN A 515 22.81 15.19 -4.55
N SER A 516 21.60 15.52 -4.07
CA SER A 516 20.58 16.20 -4.90
C SER A 516 20.81 17.71 -5.02
N THR A 517 21.67 18.29 -4.18
CA THR A 517 21.92 19.73 -4.08
C THR A 517 23.34 20.07 -4.49
N SER A 518 23.51 21.14 -5.27
CA SER A 518 24.82 21.60 -5.75
C SER A 518 25.79 21.91 -4.59
N ALA A 519 25.30 22.61 -3.56
CA ALA A 519 26.07 22.97 -2.36
C ALA A 519 26.62 21.77 -1.55
N LEU A 520 25.98 20.59 -1.63
CA LEU A 520 26.44 19.39 -0.93
C LEU A 520 27.61 18.70 -1.64
N ILE A 521 27.81 18.97 -2.94
CA ILE A 521 28.91 18.39 -3.72
C ILE A 521 30.22 19.13 -3.46
N GLU A 522 30.17 20.44 -3.22
CA GLU A 522 31.38 21.26 -3.04
C GLU A 522 32.17 20.92 -1.77
N ASN A 523 31.45 20.50 -0.72
CA ASN A 523 32.01 20.04 0.55
C ASN A 523 32.57 18.60 0.48
#